data_AF-A0A9P6XMS8-F1
#
_entry.id   AF-A0A9P6XMS8-F1
#
_cell.length_a   1.000
_cell.length_b   1.000
_cell.length_c   1.000
_cell.angle_alpha   90.00
_cell.angle_beta   90.00
_cell.angle_gamma   90.00
#
_symmetry.space_group_name_H-M   'P 1'
#
loop_
_entity.id
_entity.type
_entity.pdbx_description
1 polymer ?
#
loop_
_entity_poly.entity_id
_entity_poly.type
_entity_poly.pdbx_seq_one_letter_code
_entity_poly.pdbx_strand_id
1 'polypeptide(L)' 'MISANKEKSSEATEGGNVVRQERFWGHIQRSVTLASPIDQAGAKAVCENGVLVLTLPKLAGSQNKTVQIE' A
#
# COMPACT_ATOMS: atom_id res chain seq x y z
N MET A 1 0.05 -6.19 -5.69
CA MET A 1 1.09 -5.20 -6.04
C MET A 1 0.51 -3.82 -5.76
N ILE A 2 1.26 -2.92 -5.13
CA ILE A 2 0.84 -1.55 -4.83
C ILE A 2 1.75 -0.63 -5.63
N SER A 3 1.19 0.17 -6.53
CA SER A 3 1.92 1.15 -7.34
C SER A 3 1.30 2.53 -7.20
N ALA A 4 2.14 3.58 -7.21
CA ALA A 4 1.70 4.96 -7.15
C ALA A 4 2.71 5.88 -7.85
N ASN A 5 2.24 7.03 -8.34
CA ASN A 5 3.10 8.12 -8.82
C ASN A 5 2.93 9.33 -7.89
N LYS A 6 4.02 9.84 -7.32
CA LYS A 6 4.00 11.04 -6.49
C LYS A 6 4.54 12.21 -7.30
N GLU A 7 3.64 13.03 -7.81
CA GLU A 7 3.96 14.17 -8.67
C GLU A 7 4.39 15.39 -7.88
N LYS A 8 5.39 16.11 -8.40
CA LYS A 8 5.89 17.34 -7.80
C LYS A 8 4.94 18.49 -8.14
N SER A 9 4.32 19.13 -7.14
CA SER A 9 3.68 20.43 -7.37
C SER A 9 4.76 21.49 -7.57
N SER A 10 4.70 22.21 -8.68
CA SER A 10 5.75 23.10 -9.17
C SER A 10 5.91 24.36 -8.33
N GLU A 11 6.90 24.38 -7.45
CA GLU A 11 7.49 25.63 -6.92
C GLU A 11 8.95 25.83 -7.39
N ALA A 12 9.48 24.89 -8.18
CA ALA A 12 10.74 25.09 -8.91
C ALA A 12 10.40 25.48 -10.34
N THR A 13 9.87 26.68 -10.50
CA THR A 13 9.66 27.36 -11.77
C THR A 13 11.01 27.76 -12.37
N GLU A 14 11.09 27.58 -13.68
CA GLU A 14 12.11 28.03 -14.64
C GLU A 14 13.21 28.98 -14.11
N GLY A 15 14.44 28.47 -14.03
CA GLY A 15 15.67 29.29 -13.90
C GLY A 15 16.44 29.18 -12.59
N GLY A 16 15.92 28.47 -11.58
CA GLY A 16 16.58 28.30 -10.27
C GLY A 16 17.12 26.88 -10.00
N ASN A 17 18.29 26.79 -9.36
CA ASN A 17 18.83 25.51 -8.86
C ASN A 17 18.10 25.06 -7.60
N VAL A 18 17.69 23.79 -7.55
CA VAL A 18 17.17 23.16 -6.33
C VAL A 18 18.30 23.03 -5.30
N VAL A 19 18.25 23.79 -4.21
CA VAL A 19 19.28 23.77 -3.15
C VAL A 19 19.10 22.57 -2.21
N ARG A 20 17.86 22.10 -2.00
CA ARG A 20 17.55 21.00 -1.09
C ARG A 20 16.30 20.23 -1.51
N GLN A 21 16.39 18.90 -1.44
CA GLN A 21 15.25 18.00 -1.61
C GLN A 21 15.31 16.90 -0.56
N GLU A 22 14.28 16.78 0.25
CA GLU A 22 14.19 15.78 1.34
C GLU A 22 13.10 14.75 1.08
N ARG A 23 12.04 15.15 0.37
CA ARG A 23 10.90 14.29 0.06
C ARG A 23 11.10 13.65 -1.32
N PHE A 24 10.83 12.35 -1.39
CA PHE A 24 10.78 11.61 -2.64
C PHE A 24 9.63 12.10 -3.55
N TRP A 25 9.87 12.09 -4.85
CA TRP A 25 8.91 12.31 -5.94
C TRP A 25 9.21 11.30 -7.05
N GLY A 26 8.16 10.87 -7.76
CA GLY A 26 8.24 9.88 -8.82
C GLY A 26 7.46 8.60 -8.53
N HIS A 27 7.72 7.57 -9.32
CA HIS A 27 7.02 6.29 -9.26
C HIS A 27 7.53 5.43 -8.11
N ILE A 28 6.61 4.80 -7.38
CA ILE A 28 6.90 3.84 -6.32
C ILE A 28 6.06 2.58 -6.52
N GLN A 29 6.68 1.44 -6.32
CA GLN A 29 6.02 0.14 -6.33
C GLN A 29 6.48 -0.72 -5.16
N ARG A 30 5.55 -1.41 -4.50
CA ARG A 30 5.80 -2.37 -3.43
C ARG A 30 4.98 -3.63 -3.67
N SER A 31 5.61 -4.77 -3.44
CA SER A 31 4.95 -6.08 -3.38
C SER A 31 5.11 -6.63 -1.97
N VAL A 32 4.05 -7.21 -1.43
CA VAL A 32 4.02 -7.81 -0.10
C VAL A 32 3.53 -9.24 -0.25
N THR A 33 4.28 -10.20 0.26
CA THR A 33 3.87 -11.60 0.35
C THR A 33 2.99 -11.78 1.57
N LEU A 34 1.84 -12.43 1.41
CA LEU A 34 0.90 -12.70 2.49
C LEU A 34 1.09 -14.12 3.02
N ALA A 35 0.86 -14.30 4.32
CA ALA A 35 1.02 -15.59 4.98
C ALA A 35 -0.08 -16.61 4.64
N SER A 36 -1.21 -16.16 4.07
CA SER A 36 -2.33 -17.02 3.71
C SER A 36 -3.00 -16.54 2.42
N PRO A 37 -3.72 -17.42 1.71
CA PRO A 37 -4.60 -17.02 0.60
C PRO A 37 -5.67 -16.02 1.07
N ILE A 38 -6.03 -15.09 0.17
CA ILE A 38 -7.04 -14.06 0.42
C ILE A 38 -8.23 -14.22 -0.52
N ASP A 39 -9.40 -13.78 -0.06
CA ASP A 39 -10.54 -13.54 -0.93
C ASP A 39 -10.34 -12.18 -1.64
N GLN A 40 -10.12 -12.24 -2.95
CA GLN A 40 -9.91 -11.05 -3.77
C GLN A 40 -11.21 -10.27 -4.00
N ALA A 41 -12.35 -10.96 -4.05
CA ALA A 41 -13.64 -10.31 -4.32
C ALA A 41 -14.10 -9.46 -3.13
N GLY A 42 -13.76 -9.89 -1.91
CA GLY A 42 -14.06 -9.17 -0.67
C GLY A 42 -13.05 -8.10 -0.26
N ALA A 43 -11.96 -7.89 -1.02
CA ALA A 43 -10.92 -6.94 -0.67
C ALA A 43 -11.43 -5.49 -0.73
N LYS A 44 -11.02 -4.67 0.24
CA LYS A 44 -11.39 -3.24 0.33
C LYS A 44 -10.16 -2.38 0.57
N ALA A 45 -10.21 -1.13 0.10
CA ALA A 45 -9.14 -0.16 0.26
C ALA A 45 -9.70 1.23 0.61
N VAL A 46 -9.00 1.95 1.47
CA VAL A 46 -9.30 3.35 1.81
C VAL A 46 -7.98 4.12 1.83
N CYS A 47 -7.96 5.33 1.26
CA CYS A 47 -6.81 6.23 1.31
C CYS A 47 -7.24 7.55 1.96
N GLU A 48 -6.77 7.79 3.18
CA GLU A 48 -7.13 8.95 3.98
C GLU A 48 -5.88 9.58 4.58
N ASN A 49 -5.76 10.90 4.52
CA ASN A 49 -4.63 11.65 5.07
C ASN A 49 -3.25 11.16 4.61
N GLY A 50 -3.17 10.67 3.36
CA GLY A 50 -1.92 10.14 2.78
C GLY A 50 -1.56 8.71 3.19
N VAL A 51 -2.47 7.98 3.86
CA VAL A 51 -2.26 6.59 4.28
C VAL A 51 -3.24 5.67 3.54
N LEU A 52 -2.69 4.69 2.81
CA LEU A 52 -3.45 3.61 2.19
C LEU A 52 -3.64 2.47 3.18
N VAL A 53 -4.90 2.13 3.50
CA VAL A 53 -5.30 1.00 4.33
C VAL A 53 -5.98 -0.05 3.44
N LEU A 54 -5.48 -1.28 3.47
CA LEU A 54 -6.05 -2.42 2.75
C LEU A 54 -6.67 -3.41 3.75
N THR A 55 -7.94 -3.74 3.56
CA THR A 55 -8.61 -4.85 4.27
C THR A 55 -8.70 -6.03 3.33
N LEU A 56 -7.95 -7.10 3.63
CA LEU A 56 -7.84 -8.31 2.80
C LEU A 56 -8.41 -9.50 3.58
N PRO A 57 -9.68 -9.90 3.35
CA PRO A 57 -10.26 -11.07 3.99
C PRO A 57 -9.50 -12.34 3.61
N LYS A 58 -9.32 -13.25 4.57
CA LYS A 58 -8.72 -14.57 4.28
C LYS A 58 -9.69 -15.41 3.45
N LEU A 59 -9.15 -16.24 2.56
CA LEU A 59 -9.96 -17.19 1.80
C LEU A 59 -10.58 -18.24 2.74
N ALA A 60 -11.84 -18.60 2.50
CA ALA A 60 -12.52 -19.66 3.27
C ALA A 60 -11.74 -20.99 3.18
N GLY A 61 -11.62 -21.70 4.31
CA GLY A 61 -10.81 -22.91 4.43
C GLY A 61 -9.39 -22.70 4.96
N SER A 62 -8.91 -21.45 5.03
CA SER A 62 -7.63 -21.10 5.68
C SER A 62 -7.75 -20.89 7.20
N GLN A 63 -8.87 -21.28 7.82
CA GLN A 63 -9.03 -21.14 9.26
C GLN A 63 -8.24 -22.23 9.98
N ASN A 64 -7.27 -21.80 10.79
CA ASN A 64 -6.65 -22.68 11.77
C ASN A 64 -7.76 -23.19 12.69
N LYS A 65 -8.08 -24.48 12.62
CA LYS A 65 -9.00 -25.12 13.57
C LYS A 65 -8.28 -25.18 14.91
N THR A 66 -8.76 -24.41 15.88
CA THR A 66 -8.38 -24.60 17.28
C THR A 66 -8.99 -25.92 17.75
N VAL A 67 -8.14 -26.89 18.09
CA VAL A 67 -8.59 -28.17 18.68
C VAL A 67 -8.63 -27.99 20.19
N GLN A 68 -9.78 -28.28 20.81
CA GLN A 68 -9.89 -28.35 22.26
C GLN A 68 -9.27 -29.67 22.73
N ILE A 69 -8.38 -29.59 23.72
CA ILE A 69 -7.77 -30.76 24.35
C ILE A 69 -8.60 -31.06 25.61
N GLU A 70 -9.05 -32.31 25.76
CA GLU A 70 -9.68 -32.83 26.99
C GLU A 70 -8.63 -33.24 28.04
#